data_AF-A0AB33K3G4-F1
#
_entry.id   AF-A0AB33K3G4-F1
#
_cell.length_a   1.000
_cell.length_b   1.000
_cell.length_c   1.000
_cell.angle_alpha   90.00
_cell.angle_beta   90.00
_cell.angle_gamma   90.00
#
_symmetry.space_group_name_H-M   'P 1'
#
loop_
_entity.id
_entity.type
_entity.pdbx_description
1 polymer ?
#
loop_
_entity_poly.entity_id
_entity_poly.type
_entity_poly.pdbx_seq_one_letter_code
_entity_poly.pdbx_strand_id
1 'polypeptide(L)'
;MAAARAGHAPTVAALERAGRALGLALTSAVDLIEPDGLVLGGACAELADWLLPSAREELAARVTVRPWTPEALRRSALGRRGPLLGAALVTVRRIMADPTLLPTGCPVPVRIRWPLADLKTLWVR
;
A
#
# COMPACT_ATOMS: atom_id res chain seq x y z
N MET A 1 14.62 -5.10 12.53
CA MET A 1 15.23 -4.76 11.23
C MET A 1 16.76 -4.66 11.26
N ALA A 2 17.37 -4.03 12.28
CA ALA A 2 18.84 -3.92 12.36
C ALA A 2 19.57 -5.28 12.26
N ALA A 3 19.11 -6.31 12.99
CA ALA A 3 19.66 -7.66 12.90
C ALA A 3 19.54 -8.30 11.50
N ALA A 4 18.41 -8.08 10.81
CA ALA A 4 18.21 -8.57 9.44
C ALA A 4 19.15 -7.87 8.45
N ARG A 5 19.35 -6.55 8.60
CA ARG A 5 20.31 -5.77 7.81
C ARG A 5 21.76 -6.15 8.09
N ALA A 6 22.05 -6.56 9.32
CA ALA A 6 23.34 -7.10 9.72
C ALA A 6 23.54 -8.57 9.30
N GLY A 7 22.59 -9.17 8.56
CA GLY A 7 22.71 -10.54 8.05
C GLY A 7 22.63 -11.62 9.14
N HIS A 8 22.03 -11.33 10.30
CA HIS A 8 21.90 -12.32 11.37
C HIS A 8 21.06 -13.52 10.90
N ALA A 9 21.73 -14.66 10.69
CA ALA A 9 21.16 -15.82 10.00
C ALA A 9 19.81 -16.31 10.56
N PRO A 10 19.60 -16.41 11.90
CA PRO A 10 18.30 -16.78 12.45
C PRO A 10 17.17 -15.81 12.08
N THR A 11 17.47 -14.50 12.06
CA THR A 11 16.48 -13.48 11.67
C THR A 11 16.14 -13.55 10.20
N VAL A 12 17.15 -13.71 9.33
CA VAL A 12 16.93 -13.83 7.88
C VAL A 12 16.11 -15.09 7.58
N ALA A 13 16.46 -16.23 8.19
CA ALA A 13 15.72 -17.48 8.01
C ALA A 13 14.27 -17.42 8.55
N ALA A 14 14.02 -16.64 9.61
CA ALA A 14 12.67 -16.40 10.11
C ALA A 14 11.84 -15.56 9.12
N LEU A 15 12.44 -14.50 8.55
CA LEU A 15 11.78 -13.65 7.55
C LEU A 15 11.52 -14.42 6.26
N GLU A 16 12.45 -15.28 5.83
CA GLU A 16 12.27 -16.12 4.65
C GLU A 16 11.10 -17.10 4.82
N ARG A 17 10.97 -17.74 5.99
CA ARG A 17 9.80 -18.57 6.34
C ARG A 17 8.51 -17.76 6.38
N ALA A 18 8.55 -16.54 6.92
CA ALA A 18 7.39 -15.66 6.94
C ALA A 18 6.96 -15.26 5.51
N GLY A 19 7.91 -15.01 4.61
CA GLY A 19 7.64 -14.75 3.20
C GLY A 19 6.99 -15.95 2.51
N ARG A 20 7.45 -17.18 2.76
CA ARG A 20 6.79 -18.39 2.25
C ARG A 20 5.36 -18.54 2.73
N ALA A 21 5.14 -18.40 4.04
CA ALA A 21 3.81 -18.47 4.63
C ALA A 21 2.87 -17.40 4.06
N LEU A 22 3.40 -16.19 3.81
CA LEU A 22 2.66 -15.13 3.14
C LEU A 22 2.29 -15.52 1.70
N GLY A 23 3.24 -16.02 0.91
CA GLY A 23 2.97 -16.46 -0.47
C GLY A 23 1.89 -17.54 -0.54
N LEU A 24 1.96 -18.54 0.34
CA LEU A 24 0.91 -19.56 0.48
C LEU A 24 -0.46 -18.96 0.77
N ALA A 25 -0.56 -18.02 1.71
CA ALA A 25 -1.84 -17.39 2.03
C ALA A 25 -2.37 -16.54 0.87
N LEU A 26 -1.48 -15.88 0.13
CA LEU A 26 -1.84 -15.05 -1.02
C LEU A 26 -2.33 -15.89 -2.20
N THR A 27 -1.86 -17.12 -2.39
CA THR A 27 -2.41 -18.04 -3.41
C THR A 27 -3.93 -18.14 -3.30
N SER A 28 -4.46 -18.33 -2.09
CA SER A 28 -5.93 -18.40 -1.90
C SER A 28 -6.64 -17.10 -2.28
N ALA A 29 -6.02 -15.94 -2.04
CA ALA A 29 -6.61 -14.66 -2.45
C ALA A 29 -6.60 -14.49 -3.97
N VAL A 30 -5.54 -14.95 -4.64
CA VAL A 30 -5.44 -14.92 -6.11
C VAL A 30 -6.50 -15.82 -6.73
N ASP A 31 -6.60 -17.06 -6.28
CA ASP A 31 -7.54 -18.03 -6.84
C ASP A 31 -9.01 -17.63 -6.64
N LEU A 32 -9.33 -16.88 -5.57
CA LEU A 32 -10.70 -16.47 -5.26
C LEU A 32 -11.10 -15.12 -5.87
N ILE A 33 -10.18 -14.15 -5.91
CA ILE A 33 -10.49 -12.75 -6.23
C ILE A 33 -9.97 -12.37 -7.63
N GLU A 34 -9.02 -13.13 -8.18
CA GLU A 34 -8.35 -12.87 -9.46
C GLU A 34 -7.85 -11.41 -9.60
N PRO A 35 -7.10 -10.88 -8.62
CA PRO A 35 -6.63 -9.50 -8.69
C PRO A 35 -5.52 -9.33 -9.75
N ASP A 36 -5.49 -8.16 -10.38
CA ASP A 36 -4.40 -7.78 -11.29
C ASP A 36 -3.06 -7.54 -10.56
N GLY A 37 -3.09 -7.37 -9.24
CA GLY A 37 -1.89 -7.27 -8.43
C GLY A 37 -2.15 -7.13 -6.94
N LEU A 38 -1.09 -7.36 -6.15
CA LEU A 38 -1.07 -7.26 -4.71
C LEU A 38 -0.05 -6.23 -4.23
N VAL A 39 -0.41 -5.50 -3.18
CA VAL A 39 0.45 -4.50 -2.58
C VAL A 39 0.66 -4.80 -1.10
N LEU A 40 1.91 -5.06 -0.72
CA LEU A 40 2.31 -5.23 0.68
C LEU A 40 2.47 -3.87 1.34
N GLY A 41 1.53 -3.51 2.23
CA GLY A 41 1.48 -2.24 2.93
C GLY A 41 1.94 -2.28 4.40
N GLY A 42 1.94 -1.11 5.03
CA GLY A 42 2.15 -0.97 6.48
C GLY A 42 3.54 -1.38 6.94
N ALA A 43 3.63 -1.98 8.14
CA ALA A 43 4.90 -2.44 8.70
C ALA A 43 5.55 -3.54 7.86
N CYS A 44 4.77 -4.41 7.22
CA CYS A 44 5.29 -5.46 6.35
C CYS A 44 6.00 -4.90 5.12
N ALA A 45 5.61 -3.71 4.64
CA ALA A 45 6.31 -3.04 3.56
C ALA A 45 7.79 -2.79 3.92
N GLU A 46 8.13 -2.50 5.18
CA GLU A 46 9.54 -2.30 5.58
C GLU A 46 10.38 -3.58 5.51
N LEU A 47 9.72 -4.75 5.56
CA LEU A 47 10.36 -6.06 5.50
C LEU A 47 10.36 -6.67 4.09
N ALA A 48 9.82 -5.96 3.10
CA ALA A 48 9.58 -6.53 1.77
C ALA A 48 10.84 -7.08 1.08
N ASP A 49 12.03 -6.54 1.36
CA ASP A 49 13.28 -7.04 0.75
C ASP A 49 13.60 -8.48 1.19
N TRP A 50 13.11 -8.91 2.36
CA TRP A 50 13.24 -10.29 2.83
C TRP A 50 11.99 -11.14 2.58
N LEU A 51 10.80 -10.52 2.55
CA LEU A 51 9.53 -11.25 2.39
C LEU A 51 9.16 -11.52 0.93
N LEU A 52 9.36 -10.55 0.04
CA LEU A 52 8.89 -10.64 -1.34
C LEU A 52 9.56 -11.73 -2.16
N PRO A 53 10.88 -12.01 -2.02
CA PRO A 53 11.51 -13.09 -2.81
C PRO A 53 10.82 -14.43 -2.58
N SER A 54 10.74 -14.90 -1.33
CA SER A 54 10.12 -16.20 -1.04
C SER A 54 8.60 -16.22 -1.18
N ALA A 55 7.93 -15.08 -0.97
CA ALA A 55 6.48 -14.99 -1.23
C ALA A 55 6.15 -15.12 -2.73
N ARG A 56 6.97 -14.50 -3.60
CA ARG A 56 6.81 -14.59 -5.07
C ARG A 56 7.11 -15.99 -5.57
N GLU A 57 8.14 -16.65 -5.03
CA GLU A 57 8.44 -18.05 -5.33
C GLU A 57 7.26 -18.98 -5.01
N GLU A 58 6.67 -18.87 -3.82
CA GLU A 58 5.48 -19.66 -3.45
C GLU A 58 4.27 -19.36 -4.34
N LEU A 59 4.03 -18.09 -4.66
CA LEU A 59 2.94 -17.71 -5.56
C LEU A 59 3.14 -18.30 -6.96
N ALA A 60 4.34 -18.15 -7.54
CA ALA A 60 4.66 -18.68 -8.86
C ALA A 60 4.59 -20.21 -8.92
N ALA A 61 4.94 -20.89 -7.83
CA ALA A 61 4.88 -22.35 -7.75
C ALA A 61 3.44 -22.88 -7.67
N ARG A 62 2.48 -22.09 -7.18
CA ARG A 62 1.11 -22.54 -6.87
C ARG A 62 0.07 -22.02 -7.86
N VAL A 63 0.21 -20.78 -8.31
CA VAL A 63 -0.70 -20.15 -9.27
C VAL A 63 -0.27 -20.57 -10.68
N THR A 64 -0.88 -21.64 -11.19
CA THR A 64 -0.50 -22.26 -12.48
C THR A 64 -1.44 -21.89 -13.63
N VAL A 65 -2.68 -21.48 -13.33
CA VAL A 65 -3.73 -21.25 -14.33
C VAL A 65 -3.52 -19.92 -15.07
N ARG A 66 -3.11 -18.87 -14.36
CA ARG A 66 -2.77 -17.56 -14.92
C ARG A 66 -1.37 -17.17 -14.46
N PRO A 67 -0.35 -17.18 -15.34
CA PRO A 67 1.00 -16.80 -14.95
C PRO A 67 0.99 -15.38 -14.39
N TRP A 68 1.33 -15.26 -13.12
CA TRP A 68 1.39 -13.98 -12.45
C TRP A 68 2.80 -13.43 -12.54
N THR A 69 2.94 -12.19 -13.01
CA THR A 69 4.28 -11.59 -13.11
C THR A 69 4.82 -11.36 -11.70
N PRO A 70 6.13 -11.57 -11.46
CA PRO A 70 6.73 -11.30 -10.16
C PRO A 70 6.46 -9.88 -9.64
N GLU A 71 6.29 -8.92 -10.55
CA GLU A 71 6.02 -7.51 -10.26
C GLU A 71 4.56 -7.27 -9.80
N ALA A 72 3.65 -8.21 -10.04
CA ALA A 72 2.26 -8.12 -9.60
C ALA A 72 2.14 -8.07 -8.07
N LEU A 73 3.04 -8.76 -7.34
CA LEU A 73 3.20 -8.58 -5.90
C LEU A 73 4.32 -7.57 -5.61
N ARG A 74 3.95 -6.40 -5.06
CA ARG A 74 4.88 -5.27 -4.84
C ARG A 74 4.79 -4.64 -3.45
N ARG A 75 5.86 -3.96 -3.05
CA ARG A 75 5.90 -3.11 -1.85
C ARG A 75 5.08 -1.83 -2.07
N SER A 76 4.30 -1.42 -1.07
CA SER A 76 3.65 -0.10 -1.07
C SER A 76 4.69 1.02 -0.97
N ALA A 77 4.59 2.03 -1.85
CA ALA A 77 5.39 3.25 -1.78
C ALA A 77 5.02 4.14 -0.56
N LEU A 78 3.86 3.91 0.07
CA LEU A 78 3.41 4.69 1.22
C LEU A 78 4.01 4.18 2.55
N GLY A 79 4.57 2.98 2.56
CA GLY A 79 5.16 2.35 3.75
C GLY A 79 4.22 2.41 4.96
N ARG A 80 4.77 2.78 6.13
CA ARG A 80 4.01 2.94 7.39
C ARG A 80 2.97 4.06 7.37
N ARG A 81 3.04 5.01 6.42
CA ARG A 81 2.07 6.11 6.30
C ARG A 81 0.78 5.67 5.62
N GLY A 82 0.79 4.54 4.91
CA GLY A 82 -0.36 4.02 4.16
C GLY A 82 -1.66 4.00 4.98
N PRO A 83 -1.69 3.36 6.17
CA PRO A 83 -2.90 3.33 6.99
C PRO A 83 -3.39 4.72 7.43
N LEU A 84 -2.48 5.61 7.82
CA LEU A 84 -2.83 6.98 8.23
C LEU A 84 -3.40 7.80 7.08
N LEU A 85 -2.76 7.74 5.91
CA LEU A 85 -3.23 8.40 4.69
C LEU A 85 -4.56 7.83 4.22
N GLY A 86 -4.74 6.51 4.32
CA GLY A 86 -6.00 5.84 4.03
C GLY A 86 -7.12 6.33 4.94
N ALA A 87 -6.89 6.40 6.26
CA ALA A 87 -7.86 6.92 7.22
C ALA A 87 -8.24 8.37 6.93
N ALA A 88 -7.25 9.24 6.67
CA ALA A 88 -7.51 10.62 6.28
C ALA A 88 -8.32 10.71 4.98
N LEU A 89 -7.96 9.94 3.96
CA LEU A 89 -8.65 9.91 2.67
C LEU A 89 -10.08 9.38 2.80
N VAL A 90 -10.32 8.38 3.65
CA VAL A 90 -11.67 7.88 3.97
C VAL A 90 -12.52 9.00 4.56
N THR A 91 -12.00 9.75 5.54
CA THR A 91 -12.71 10.89 6.13
C THR A 91 -13.00 11.98 5.10
N VAL A 92 -12.00 12.36 4.30
CA VAL A 92 -12.16 13.38 3.24
C VAL A 92 -13.19 12.93 2.21
N ARG A 93 -13.13 11.68 1.75
CA ARG A 93 -14.13 11.11 0.83
C ARG A 93 -15.53 11.11 1.43
N ARG A 94 -15.67 10.82 2.71
CA ARG A 94 -16.96 10.84 3.41
C ARG A 94 -17.55 12.25 3.44
N ILE A 95 -16.73 13.26 3.76
CA ILE A 95 -17.14 14.67 3.74
C ILE A 95 -17.48 15.14 2.32
N MET A 96 -16.72 14.71 1.30
CA MET A 96 -17.04 15.07 -0.09
C MET A 96 -18.35 14.43 -0.57
N ALA A 97 -18.68 13.22 -0.08
CA ALA A 97 -19.93 12.55 -0.38
C ALA A 97 -21.12 13.16 0.37
N ASP A 98 -20.91 13.62 1.61
CA ASP A 98 -21.90 14.32 2.42
C ASP A 98 -21.25 15.54 3.12
N PRO A 99 -21.38 16.72 2.51
CA PRO A 99 -20.78 17.96 3.06
C PRO A 99 -21.34 18.37 4.42
N THR A 100 -22.48 17.84 4.84
CA THR A 100 -23.07 18.17 6.16
C THR A 100 -22.26 17.58 7.32
N LEU A 101 -21.38 16.61 7.04
CA LEU A 101 -20.47 16.01 8.01
C LEU A 101 -19.28 16.93 8.38
N LEU A 102 -19.15 18.09 7.73
CA LEU A 102 -18.19 19.10 8.15
C LEU A 102 -18.56 19.60 9.56
N PRO A 103 -17.65 19.49 10.55
CA PRO A 103 -17.91 20.07 11.86
C PRO A 103 -18.03 21.59 11.73
N THR A 104 -19.24 22.10 11.91
CA THR A 104 -19.60 23.52 11.90
C THR A 104 -19.07 24.19 13.17
N GLY A 105 -17.78 24.47 13.23
CA GLY A 105 -17.17 25.15 14.38
C GLY A 105 -15.66 24.98 14.57
N CYS A 106 -14.94 24.33 13.66
CA CYS A 106 -13.48 24.25 13.79
C CYS A 106 -12.82 25.53 13.21
N PRO A 107 -12.08 26.34 13.99
CA PRO A 107 -11.23 27.38 13.44
C PRO A 107 -9.97 26.70 12.88
N VAL A 108 -10.09 26.12 11.69
CA VAL A 108 -8.93 25.64 10.93
C VAL A 108 -8.43 26.78 10.05
N PRO A 109 -7.25 27.38 10.30
CA PRO A 109 -6.60 28.21 9.31
C PRO A 109 -5.92 27.28 8.28
N VAL A 110 -6.69 26.45 7.59
CA VAL A 110 -6.17 25.73 6.43
C VAL A 110 -6.17 26.74 5.29
N ARG A 111 -5.07 27.47 5.17
CA ARG A 111 -4.77 28.30 4.00
C ARG A 111 -4.38 27.36 2.86
N ILE A 112 -5.37 26.72 2.22
CA ILE A 112 -5.13 25.95 1.01
C ILE A 112 -4.68 26.95 -0.06
N ARG A 113 -3.38 27.01 -0.35
CA ARG A 113 -2.87 27.79 -1.48
C ARG A 113 -3.24 27.05 -2.76
N TRP A 114 -4.44 27.31 -3.25
CA TRP A 114 -4.90 26.77 -4.51
C TRP A 114 -4.08 27.42 -5.64
N PRO A 115 -3.42 26.65 -6.53
CA PRO A 115 -2.64 27.22 -7.61
C PRO A 115 -3.48 27.80 -8.77
N LEU A 116 -4.81 27.93 -8.61
CA LEU A 116 -5.68 28.55 -9.64
C LEU A 116 -5.74 30.09 -9.57
N ALA A 117 -4.80 30.76 -8.90
CA ALA A 117 -4.77 32.23 -8.86
C ALA A 117 -4.59 32.87 -10.25
N ASP A 118 -4.13 32.12 -11.26
CA ASP A 118 -3.81 32.66 -12.60
C ASP A 118 -4.92 32.49 -13.66
N LEU A 119 -6.07 31.87 -13.33
CA LEU A 119 -7.14 31.64 -14.31
C LEU A 119 -8.09 32.84 -14.53
N LYS A 120 -7.96 33.93 -13.76
CA LYS A 120 -8.72 35.17 -14.02
C LYS A 120 -8.25 35.91 -15.28
N THR A 121 -7.08 35.58 -15.82
CA THR A 121 -6.49 36.25 -17.00
C THR A 121 -6.85 35.59 -18.34
N LEU A 122 -7.57 34.46 -18.34
CA LEU A 122 -7.83 33.66 -19.54
C LEU A 122 -9.27 33.78 -20.10
N TRP A 123 -10.13 34.61 -19.51
CA TRP A 123 -11.53 34.80 -19.93
C TRP A 123 -11.91 36.25 -20.29
N VAL A 124 -10.92 37.13 -20.47
CA VAL A 124 -11.13 38.46 -21.09
C VAL A 124 -10.09 38.64 -22.19
N ARG A 125 -10.29 37.93 -23.31
CA ARG A 125 -9.78 38.30 -24.63
C ARG A 125 -10.45 37.52 -25.74
#